data_AF-A0AAU2MTN9-F1
#
_entry.id   AF-A0AAU2MTN9-F1
#
_cell.length_a   1.000
_cell.length_b   1.000
_cell.length_c   1.000
_cell.angle_alpha   90.00
_cell.angle_beta   90.00
_cell.angle_gamma   90.00
#
_symmetry.space_group_name_H-M   'P 1'
#
loop_
_entity.id
_entity.type
_entity.pdbx_description
1 polymer ?
#
loop_
_entity_poly.entity_id
_entity_poly.type
_entity_poly.pdbx_seq_one_letter_code
_entity_poly.pdbx_strand_id
1 'polypeptide(L)' 'MASGPVTVELPNGSTRSFRYLAAGDYWFNDESAGDQDGPNSRLHT' A
#
# COMPACT_ATOMS: atom_id res chain seq x y z
N MET A 1 -2.97 12.21 19.15
CA MET A 1 -2.82 11.64 17.78
C MET A 1 -2.64 10.14 17.96
N ALA A 2 -3.50 9.29 17.41
CA ALA A 2 -3.29 7.85 17.46
C ALA A 2 -2.38 7.45 16.28
N SER A 3 -1.18 6.96 16.57
CA SER A 3 -0.31 6.30 15.59
C SER A 3 -0.33 4.81 15.90
N GLY A 4 -1.10 4.06 15.12
CA GLY A 4 -1.22 2.62 15.29
C GLY A 4 -1.36 1.93 13.94
N PRO A 5 -1.06 0.63 13.88
CA PRO A 5 -1.27 -0.15 12.67
C PRO A 5 -2.76 -0.15 12.31
N VAL A 6 -3.05 -0.14 11.00
CA VAL A 6 -4.41 -0.28 10.45
C VAL A 6 -4.53 -1.67 9.84
N THR A 7 -5.61 -2.37 10.17
CA THR A 7 -5.93 -3.69 9.61
C THR A 7 -7.18 -3.57 8.75
N VAL A 8 -7.14 -4.17 7.55
CA VAL A 8 -8.25 -4.24 6.61
C VAL A 8 -8.39 -5.69 6.16
N GLU A 9 -9.61 -6.22 6.21
CA GLU A 9 -9.92 -7.53 5.64
C GLU A 9 -10.18 -7.39 4.14
N LEU A 10 -9.54 -8.25 3.35
CA LEU A 10 -9.68 -8.26 1.90
C LEU A 10 -10.27 -9.60 1.44
N PRO A 11 -11.20 -9.59 0.47
CA PRO A 11 -11.71 -10.83 -0.11
C PRO A 11 -10.59 -11.61 -0.82
N ASN A 12 -10.51 -12.91 -0.55
CA ASN A 12 -9.54 -13.82 -1.18
C ASN A 12 -9.71 -13.89 -2.71
N GLY A 13 -8.65 -14.32 -3.39
CA GLY A 13 -8.60 -14.50 -4.85
C GLY A 13 -8.57 -13.19 -5.65
N SER A 14 -8.22 -12.07 -5.02
CA SER A 14 -8.27 -10.74 -5.63
C SER A 14 -6.89 -10.09 -5.67
N THR A 15 -6.65 -9.27 -6.70
CA THR A 15 -5.53 -8.34 -6.70
C THR A 15 -6.03 -6.94 -6.34
N ARG A 16 -5.39 -6.29 -5.38
CA ARG A 16 -5.71 -4.92 -4.95
C ARG A 16 -4.49 -4.03 -5.07
N SER A 17 -4.65 -2.83 -5.62
CA SER A 17 -3.62 -1.80 -5.54
C SER A 17 -3.84 -0.97 -4.27
N PHE A 18 -2.77 -0.70 -3.55
CA PHE A 18 -2.75 0.20 -2.40
C PHE A 18 -1.71 1.31 -2.63
N ARG A 19 -1.63 2.30 -1.74
CA ARG A 19 -0.57 3.32 -1.79
C ARG A 19 -0.37 3.96 -0.43
N TYR A 20 0.88 4.27 -0.08
CA TYR A 20 1.21 5.01 1.13
C TYR A 20 1.07 6.52 0.89
N LEU A 21 0.37 7.20 1.80
CA LEU A 21 0.37 8.66 1.89
C LEU A 21 1.53 9.08 2.79
N ALA A 22 2.46 9.84 2.24
CA ALA A 22 3.58 10.43 2.97
C ALA A 22 3.12 11.64 3.79
N ALA A 23 3.99 12.08 4.70
CA ALA A 23 3.86 13.40 5.29
C ALA A 23 3.87 14.50 4.20
N GLY A 24 3.01 15.51 4.35
CA GLY A 24 2.84 16.55 3.33
C GLY A 24 1.89 16.15 2.19
N ASP A 25 1.00 15.17 2.43
CA ASP A 25 -0.06 14.74 1.52
C ASP A 25 0.44 14.26 0.14
N TYR A 26 1.70 13.84 0.10
CA TYR A 26 2.33 13.31 -1.10
C TYR A 26 2.13 11.80 -1.18
N TRP A 27 1.74 11.31 -2.35
CA TRP A 27 1.60 9.88 -2.61
C TRP A 27 2.95 9.27 -3.00
N PHE A 28 3.43 8.29 -2.23
CA PHE A 28 4.67 7.57 -2.60
C PHE A 28 4.51 6.87 -3.96
N ASN A 29 5.29 7.30 -4.95
CA ASN A 29 5.38 6.70 -6.29
C ASN A 29 6.80 6.27 -6.61
N ASP A 30 7.41 5.55 -5.68
CA ASP A 30 8.74 5.01 -5.86
C ASP A 30 8.66 3.65 -6.56
N GLU A 31 9.26 3.55 -7.74
CA GLU A 31 9.34 2.31 -8.54
C GLU A 31 10.28 1.27 -7.93
N SER A 32 11.08 1.66 -6.93
CA SER A 32 12.14 0.86 -6.31
C SER A 32 11.85 0.44 -4.86
N ALA A 33 10.69 0.82 -4.31
CA ALA A 33 10.31 0.39 -2.96
C ALA A 33 10.18 -1.15 -2.90
N GLY A 34 11.08 -1.76 -2.14
CA GLY A 34 11.37 -3.20 -2.17
C GLY A 34 10.17 -4.13 -1.96
N ASP A 35 10.25 -5.27 -2.65
CA ASP A 35 9.50 -6.52 -2.50
C ASP A 35 7.98 -6.54 -2.71
N GLN A 36 7.33 -5.46 -3.16
CA GLN A 36 5.91 -5.49 -3.56
C GLN A 36 5.63 -4.80 -4.89
N ASP A 37 5.94 -5.52 -5.98
CA ASP A 37 5.33 -5.42 -7.32
C ASP A 37 5.24 -3.99 -7.92
N GLY A 38 6.31 -3.21 -7.78
CA GLY A 38 6.58 -2.00 -8.56
C GLY A 38 5.59 -0.84 -8.35
N PRO A 39 5.40 0.07 -9.34
CA PRO A 39 4.67 1.35 -9.22
C PRO A 39 3.18 1.27 -8.83
N ASN A 40 2.68 0.10 -8.44
CA ASN A 40 1.26 -0.15 -8.20
C ASN A 40 0.93 -0.83 -6.88
N SER A 41 1.92 -1.11 -6.01
CA SER A 41 1.69 -1.56 -4.63
C SER A 41 0.56 -2.59 -4.60
N ARG A 42 0.78 -3.73 -5.27
CA ARG A 42 -0.26 -4.74 -5.49
C ARG A 42 -0.20 -5.77 -4.38
N LEU A 43 -1.35 -6.05 -3.78
CA LEU A 43 -1.54 -7.14 -2.85
C LEU A 43 -2.32 -8.25 -3.54
N HIS A 44 -1.76 -9.45 -3.48
CA HIS A 44 -2.42 -10.69 -3.86
C HIS A 44 -2.95 -11.35 -2.58
N THR A 45 -4.27 -11.48 -2.48
CA THR A 45 -4.98 -12.14 -1.37
C THR A 45 -5.72 -13.36 -1.87
#